data_AF-A0A239MAR6-F1
#
_entry.id   AF-A0A239MAR6-F1
#
_cell.length_a   1.000
_cell.length_b   1.000
_cell.length_c   1.000
_cell.angle_alpha   90.00
_cell.angle_beta   90.00
_cell.angle_gamma   90.00
#
_symmetry.space_group_name_H-M   'P 1'
#
loop_
_entity.id
_entity.type
_entity.pdbx_description
1 polymer ?
#
loop_
_entity_poly.entity_id
_entity_poly.type
_entity_poly.pdbx_seq_one_letter_code
_entity_poly.pdbx_strand_id
1 'polypeptide(L)'
;MTKPIFLHAVNAELHLALGKPVDQIQLLSSIRAFSLVSSSRMFCNISQIHEVFFDNPEALSELRSLYECDRFVAHSDYGQFEEFRESRANHFRHTLAQHPGFKSAPLQELRDLPLGSMGQSMSMTSFIENRLEDIVEERSLESGLITPTARDTEILRRNADWVEKTLRMRDQKALTFETFDRVAGHAYDARDEGVLRRALTEAYVTGYMRDYDADCIWGYVGLEHVERFPLLSSLSLRLALEVALLRKGWLRDSSRESSVVAVLHEQTDPAEL
;
A
#
# COMPACT_ATOMS: atom_id res chain seq x y z
N MET A 1 9.69 -8.14 -21.17
CA MET A 1 8.89 -6.96 -20.78
C MET A 1 9.31 -6.58 -19.37
N THR A 2 9.41 -5.29 -19.06
CA THR A 2 9.67 -4.83 -17.69
C THR A 2 8.43 -5.07 -16.83
N LYS A 3 8.60 -5.59 -15.61
CA LYS A 3 7.49 -5.81 -14.67
C LYS A 3 6.76 -4.48 -14.39
N PRO A 4 5.42 -4.50 -14.31
CA PRO A 4 4.66 -3.32 -13.89
C PRO A 4 4.93 -3.02 -12.41
N ILE A 5 4.57 -1.81 -12.01
CA ILE A 5 4.84 -1.30 -10.68
C ILE A 5 3.53 -0.95 -10.01
N PHE A 6 3.21 -1.69 -8.95
CA PHE A 6 2.10 -1.37 -8.09
C PHE A 6 2.47 -0.19 -7.19
N LEU A 7 1.82 0.94 -7.41
CA LEU A 7 1.90 2.10 -6.55
C LEU A 7 0.97 1.86 -5.36
N HIS A 8 1.53 1.34 -4.27
CA HIS A 8 0.79 1.24 -3.03
C HIS A 8 0.75 2.61 -2.36
N ALA A 9 -0.21 3.43 -2.81
CA ALA A 9 -0.72 4.55 -2.02
C ALA A 9 -1.45 3.93 -0.83
N VAL A 10 -0.71 3.77 0.26
CA VAL A 10 -1.03 2.89 1.37
C VAL A 10 -2.49 3.03 1.83
N ASN A 11 -3.17 1.88 1.95
CA ASN A 11 -4.56 1.79 2.40
C ASN A 11 -4.72 2.46 3.77
N ALA A 12 -5.84 3.14 4.00
CA ALA A 12 -6.23 3.71 5.29
C ALA A 12 -5.98 2.76 6.48
N GLU A 13 -6.16 1.45 6.29
CA GLU A 13 -5.90 0.42 7.29
C GLU A 13 -4.48 0.49 7.89
N LEU A 14 -3.44 0.65 7.07
CA LEU A 14 -2.07 0.72 7.56
C LEU A 14 -1.76 2.09 8.19
N HIS A 15 -2.32 3.18 7.67
CA HIS A 15 -2.21 4.50 8.31
C HIS A 15 -2.78 4.49 9.73
N LEU A 16 -3.95 3.87 9.90
CA LEU A 16 -4.60 3.68 11.20
C LEU A 16 -3.75 2.77 12.10
N ALA A 17 -3.21 1.67 11.58
CA ALA A 17 -2.35 0.76 12.34
C ALA A 17 -1.06 1.42 12.84
N LEU A 18 -0.52 2.37 12.08
CA LEU A 18 0.71 3.10 12.41
C LEU A 18 0.44 4.38 13.23
N GLY A 19 -0.82 4.80 13.35
CA GLY A 19 -1.16 6.10 13.92
C GLY A 19 -0.56 7.28 13.15
N LYS A 20 -0.34 7.13 11.84
CA LYS A 20 0.29 8.14 10.98
C LYS A 20 -0.69 8.61 9.90
N PRO A 21 -0.83 9.94 9.68
CA PRO A 21 -1.66 10.45 8.60
C PRO A 21 -1.09 10.08 7.22
N VAL A 22 -1.92 10.23 6.20
CA VAL A 22 -1.52 10.06 4.80
C VAL A 22 -0.66 11.24 4.36
N ASP A 23 0.59 10.96 4.00
CA ASP A 23 1.50 11.97 3.42
C ASP A 23 1.40 11.96 1.90
N GLN A 24 0.42 12.71 1.39
CA GLN A 24 0.18 12.85 -0.05
C GLN A 24 1.39 13.47 -0.78
N ILE A 25 2.16 14.35 -0.13
CA ILE A 25 3.32 15.04 -0.73
C ILE A 25 4.45 14.05 -0.97
N GLN A 26 4.76 13.22 0.02
CA GLN A 26 5.79 12.19 -0.10
C GLN A 26 5.39 11.11 -1.13
N LEU A 27 4.12 10.72 -1.16
CA LEU A 27 3.60 9.79 -2.16
C LEU A 27 3.75 10.35 -3.58
N LEU A 28 3.33 11.60 -3.81
CA LEU A 28 3.48 12.27 -5.10
C LEU A 28 4.96 12.41 -5.50
N SER A 29 5.82 12.76 -4.55
CA SER A 29 7.28 12.84 -4.78
C SER A 29 7.87 11.48 -5.19
N SER A 30 7.36 10.39 -4.60
CA SER A 30 7.79 9.03 -4.95
C SER A 30 7.34 8.64 -6.36
N ILE A 31 6.12 9.01 -6.76
CA ILE A 31 5.60 8.82 -8.12
C ILE A 31 6.44 9.60 -9.14
N ARG A 32 6.73 10.87 -8.86
CA ARG A 32 7.58 11.74 -9.69
C ARG A 32 9.00 11.19 -9.82
N ALA A 33 9.61 10.78 -8.71
CA ALA A 33 10.94 10.18 -8.73
C ALA A 33 10.93 8.91 -9.59
N PHE A 34 9.93 8.05 -9.42
CA PHE A 34 9.85 6.80 -10.16
C PHE A 34 9.61 6.99 -11.65
N SER A 35 8.74 7.93 -12.04
CA SER A 35 8.46 8.24 -13.45
C SER A 35 9.71 8.74 -14.20
N LEU A 36 10.65 9.36 -13.48
CA LEU A 36 11.91 9.86 -14.02
C LEU A 36 13.02 8.79 -14.17
N VAL A 37 12.95 7.70 -13.42
CA VAL A 37 14.05 6.71 -13.31
C VAL A 37 13.71 5.34 -13.89
N SER A 38 12.43 5.08 -14.11
CA SER A 38 11.96 3.83 -14.69
C SER A 38 11.16 4.08 -15.95
N SER A 39 11.17 3.12 -16.86
CA SER A 39 10.23 3.02 -17.99
C SER A 39 9.03 2.12 -17.68
N SER A 40 9.02 1.43 -16.53
CA SER A 40 7.92 0.54 -16.16
C SER A 40 6.61 1.29 -16.06
N ARG A 41 5.54 0.61 -16.46
CA ARG A 41 4.17 1.08 -16.28
C ARG A 41 3.78 0.95 -14.81
N MET A 42 3.27 2.04 -14.25
CA MET A 42 2.75 2.07 -12.89
C MET A 42 1.25 1.76 -12.90
N PHE A 43 0.73 1.21 -11.82
CA PHE A 43 -0.71 1.10 -11.61
C PHE A 43 -1.06 1.25 -10.14
N CYS A 44 -2.26 1.77 -9.87
CA CYS A 44 -2.81 1.92 -8.53
C CYS A 44 -4.31 1.62 -8.59
N ASN A 45 -4.86 0.98 -7.57
CA ASN A 45 -6.30 0.76 -7.53
C ASN A 45 -7.05 2.08 -7.36
N ILE A 46 -8.14 2.26 -8.09
CA ILE A 46 -8.99 3.45 -7.96
C ILE A 46 -9.46 3.69 -6.52
N SER A 47 -9.63 2.63 -5.72
CA SER A 47 -9.94 2.77 -4.30
C SER A 47 -8.86 3.50 -3.51
N GLN A 48 -7.59 3.21 -3.78
CA GLN A 48 -6.47 3.85 -3.09
C GLN A 48 -6.30 5.29 -3.58
N ILE A 49 -6.47 5.54 -4.89
CA ILE A 49 -6.46 6.90 -5.44
C ILE A 49 -7.58 7.74 -4.79
N HIS A 50 -8.78 7.17 -4.67
CA HIS A 50 -9.91 7.82 -4.03
C HIS A 50 -9.70 8.03 -2.52
N GLU A 51 -9.10 7.07 -1.81
CA GLU A 51 -8.82 7.26 -0.38
C GLU A 51 -7.76 8.33 -0.13
N VAL A 52 -6.71 8.35 -0.95
CA VAL A 52 -5.50 9.14 -0.71
C VAL A 52 -5.56 10.51 -1.36
N PHE A 53 -6.10 10.64 -2.57
CA PHE A 53 -5.98 11.85 -3.38
C PHE A 53 -7.34 12.51 -3.71
N PHE A 54 -8.44 12.16 -3.01
CA PHE A 54 -9.78 12.69 -3.35
C PHE A 54 -9.90 14.21 -3.31
N ASP A 55 -9.07 14.88 -2.53
CA ASP A 55 -9.03 16.33 -2.34
C ASP A 55 -7.74 16.98 -2.86
N ASN A 56 -6.94 16.24 -3.64
CA ASN A 56 -5.65 16.71 -4.13
C ASN A 56 -5.64 16.88 -5.67
N PRO A 57 -6.00 18.06 -6.20
CA PRO A 57 -6.08 18.28 -7.64
C PRO A 57 -4.71 18.19 -8.34
N GLU A 58 -3.62 18.55 -7.65
CA GLU A 58 -2.27 18.45 -8.21
C GLU A 58 -1.89 16.99 -8.47
N ALA A 59 -2.06 16.12 -7.47
CA ALA A 59 -1.77 14.70 -7.61
C ALA A 59 -2.64 14.04 -8.70
N LEU A 60 -3.94 14.37 -8.74
CA LEU A 60 -4.86 13.83 -9.75
C LEU A 60 -4.50 14.27 -11.18
N SER A 61 -4.08 15.53 -11.35
CA SER A 61 -3.60 16.06 -12.62
C SER A 61 -2.33 15.33 -13.10
N GLU A 62 -1.40 15.02 -12.19
CA GLU A 62 -0.20 14.26 -12.52
C GLU A 62 -0.50 12.81 -12.88
N LEU A 63 -1.37 12.13 -12.13
CA LEU A 63 -1.80 10.77 -12.46
C LEU A 63 -2.46 10.71 -13.84
N ARG A 64 -3.25 11.72 -14.21
CA ARG A 64 -3.81 11.86 -15.56
C ARG A 64 -2.71 12.04 -16.60
N SER A 65 -1.77 12.95 -16.36
CA SER A 65 -0.66 13.19 -17.30
C SER A 65 0.16 11.92 -17.54
N LEU A 66 0.41 11.14 -16.49
CA LEU A 66 1.07 9.83 -16.59
C LEU A 66 0.22 8.80 -17.35
N TYR A 67 -1.09 8.80 -17.17
CA TYR A 67 -2.01 7.95 -17.92
C TYR A 67 -1.97 8.27 -19.42
N GLU A 68 -2.05 9.55 -19.79
CA GLU A 68 -1.99 10.02 -21.18
C GLU A 68 -0.67 9.63 -21.89
N CYS A 69 0.41 9.46 -21.11
CA CYS A 69 1.70 8.98 -21.59
C CYS A 69 1.85 7.45 -21.58
N ASP A 70 0.78 6.69 -21.33
CA ASP A 70 0.79 5.22 -21.14
C ASP A 70 1.70 4.75 -19.98
N ARG A 71 2.01 5.64 -19.04
CA ARG A 71 2.90 5.38 -17.90
C ARG A 71 2.16 4.97 -16.63
N PHE A 72 0.85 5.17 -16.56
CA PHE A 72 0.03 4.88 -15.39
C PHE A 72 -1.31 4.23 -15.74
N VAL A 73 -1.84 3.41 -14.84
CA VAL A 73 -3.19 2.83 -14.91
C VAL A 73 -3.89 3.01 -13.56
N ALA A 74 -5.02 3.72 -13.55
CA ALA A 74 -5.96 3.69 -12.44
C ALA A 74 -6.77 2.39 -12.56
N HIS A 75 -6.29 1.32 -11.92
CA HIS A 75 -6.88 0.00 -12.04
C HIS A 75 -8.26 -0.05 -11.35
N SER A 76 -9.26 -0.52 -12.09
CA SER A 76 -10.61 -0.78 -11.62
C SER A 76 -11.19 -1.97 -12.37
N ASP A 77 -11.96 -2.81 -11.68
CA ASP A 77 -12.81 -3.83 -12.33
C ASP A 77 -14.12 -3.21 -12.86
N TYR A 78 -14.41 -1.96 -12.48
CA TYR A 78 -15.54 -1.17 -12.97
C TYR A 78 -15.12 -0.31 -14.15
N GLY A 79 -16.00 -0.20 -15.14
CA GLY A 79 -15.74 0.61 -16.34
C GLY A 79 -15.89 2.11 -16.07
N GLN A 80 -16.65 2.49 -15.04
CA GLN A 80 -16.92 3.88 -14.69
C GLN A 80 -16.69 4.16 -13.20
N PHE A 81 -16.32 5.40 -12.88
CA PHE A 81 -16.02 5.83 -11.52
C PHE A 81 -17.24 5.78 -10.59
N GLU A 82 -18.43 6.15 -11.08
CA GLU A 82 -19.63 6.10 -10.24
C GLU A 82 -20.08 4.66 -9.93
N GLU A 83 -19.89 3.72 -10.86
CA GLU A 83 -20.12 2.28 -10.60
C GLU A 83 -19.21 1.77 -9.47
N PHE A 84 -17.93 2.17 -9.51
CA PHE A 84 -16.98 1.89 -8.43
C PHE A 84 -17.47 2.48 -7.10
N ARG A 85 -17.92 3.73 -7.06
CA ARG A 85 -18.39 4.39 -5.84
C ARG A 85 -19.65 3.73 -5.27
N GLU A 86 -20.61 3.40 -6.12
CA GLU A 86 -21.82 2.71 -5.71
C GLU A 86 -21.48 1.33 -5.12
N SER A 87 -20.61 0.57 -5.78
CA SER A 87 -20.12 -0.70 -5.25
C SER A 87 -19.47 -0.54 -3.87
N ARG A 88 -18.61 0.48 -3.68
CA ARG A 88 -17.98 0.74 -2.39
C ARG A 88 -19.00 1.09 -1.31
N ALA A 89 -19.97 1.94 -1.61
CA ALA A 89 -21.05 2.28 -0.68
C ALA A 89 -21.88 1.05 -0.25
N ASN A 90 -22.05 0.07 -1.14
CA ASN A 90 -22.80 -1.16 -0.86
C ASN A 90 -21.99 -2.18 -0.04
N HIS A 91 -20.69 -2.32 -0.29
CA HIS A 91 -19.85 -3.39 0.28
C HIS A 91 -19.02 -2.96 1.50
N PHE A 92 -18.76 -1.66 1.65
CA PHE A 92 -17.92 -1.12 2.71
C PHE A 92 -18.73 -0.23 3.62
N ARG A 93 -18.43 -0.32 4.92
CA ARG A 93 -18.82 0.71 5.86
C ARG A 93 -17.68 1.72 5.89
N HIS A 94 -18.02 2.96 5.53
CA HIS A 94 -17.08 4.06 5.58
C HIS A 94 -17.55 5.02 6.68
N THR A 95 -16.71 5.25 7.68
CA THR A 95 -16.88 6.36 8.62
C THR A 95 -16.16 7.60 8.11
N LEU A 96 -16.66 8.80 8.45
CA LEU A 96 -16.02 10.06 8.05
C LEU A 96 -14.60 10.16 8.62
N ALA A 97 -14.38 9.64 9.83
CA ALA A 97 -13.09 9.69 10.51
C ALA A 97 -12.02 8.84 9.82
N GLN A 98 -12.39 7.68 9.26
CA GLN A 98 -11.43 6.75 8.65
C GLN A 98 -11.35 6.91 7.12
N HIS A 99 -12.46 7.30 6.49
CA HIS A 99 -12.63 7.31 5.04
C HIS A 99 -13.32 8.59 4.57
N PRO A 100 -12.71 9.78 4.78
CA PRO A 100 -13.35 11.06 4.48
C PRO A 100 -13.73 11.20 3.00
N GLY A 101 -12.90 10.69 2.08
CA GLY A 101 -13.17 10.77 0.63
C GLY A 101 -14.47 10.10 0.21
N PHE A 102 -14.92 9.04 0.89
CA PHE A 102 -16.19 8.37 0.57
C PHE A 102 -17.42 9.04 1.16
N LYS A 103 -17.26 10.08 1.99
CA LYS A 103 -18.34 10.91 2.52
C LYS A 103 -18.40 12.29 1.90
N SER A 104 -17.32 12.72 1.26
CA SER A 104 -17.22 14.00 0.56
C SER A 104 -17.62 13.87 -0.92
N ALA A 105 -17.97 15.00 -1.53
CA ALA A 105 -18.10 15.05 -2.99
C ALA A 105 -16.70 14.97 -3.62
N PRO A 106 -16.41 13.98 -4.49
CA PRO A 106 -15.10 13.86 -5.10
C PRO A 106 -14.87 14.99 -6.10
N LEU A 107 -13.61 15.45 -6.18
CA LEU A 107 -13.15 16.40 -7.19
C LEU A 107 -13.46 15.91 -8.60
N GLN A 108 -13.68 16.86 -9.52
CA GLN A 108 -14.00 16.55 -10.91
C GLN A 108 -12.83 15.81 -11.58
N GLU A 109 -11.59 16.17 -11.24
CA GLU A 109 -10.36 15.57 -11.72
C GLU A 109 -10.28 14.06 -11.42
N LEU A 110 -10.82 13.63 -10.27
CA LEU A 110 -10.89 12.23 -9.88
C LEU A 110 -11.99 11.48 -10.64
N ARG A 111 -13.15 12.11 -10.84
CA ARG A 111 -14.25 11.53 -11.64
C ARG A 111 -13.84 11.31 -13.08
N ASP A 112 -13.09 12.26 -13.62
CA ASP A 112 -12.63 12.27 -15.00
C ASP A 112 -11.31 11.50 -15.18
N LEU A 113 -10.72 10.94 -14.11
CA LEU A 113 -9.52 10.12 -14.20
C LEU A 113 -9.85 8.84 -14.99
N PRO A 114 -9.19 8.60 -16.13
CA PRO A 114 -9.51 7.42 -16.93
C PRO A 114 -9.23 6.13 -16.15
N LEU A 115 -10.24 5.26 -16.06
CA LEU A 115 -10.11 3.94 -15.46
C LEU A 115 -9.61 2.95 -16.50
N GLY A 116 -8.72 2.05 -16.06
CA GLY A 116 -8.21 0.97 -16.88
C GLY A 116 -8.21 -0.35 -16.14
N SER A 117 -7.94 -1.42 -16.87
CA SER A 117 -7.76 -2.75 -16.30
C SER A 117 -6.35 -3.25 -16.65
N MET A 118 -5.68 -3.84 -15.67
CA MET A 118 -4.42 -4.56 -15.87
C MET A 118 -4.66 -6.02 -16.30
N GLY A 119 -5.92 -6.44 -16.44
CA GLY A 119 -6.35 -7.81 -16.68
C GLY A 119 -7.53 -8.21 -15.79
N GLN A 120 -7.96 -9.46 -15.88
CA GLN A 120 -8.92 -10.01 -14.91
C GLN A 120 -8.21 -10.18 -13.56
N SER A 121 -8.62 -9.41 -12.56
CA SER A 121 -8.17 -9.61 -11.18
C SER A 121 -8.85 -10.84 -10.57
N MET A 122 -8.17 -11.53 -9.66
CA MET A 122 -8.88 -12.42 -8.77
C MET A 122 -9.75 -11.60 -7.82
N SER A 123 -10.81 -12.20 -7.26
CA SER A 123 -11.55 -11.60 -6.15
C SER A 123 -10.59 -11.31 -5.00
N MET A 124 -10.21 -10.04 -4.83
CA MET A 124 -9.28 -9.62 -3.78
C MET A 124 -9.83 -9.96 -2.39
N THR A 125 -11.15 -9.93 -2.23
CA THR A 125 -11.80 -10.31 -0.97
C THR A 125 -11.62 -11.81 -0.69
N SER A 126 -11.77 -12.66 -1.70
CA SER A 126 -11.52 -14.11 -1.56
C SER A 126 -10.04 -14.41 -1.34
N PHE A 127 -9.14 -13.63 -1.95
CA PHE A 127 -7.71 -13.77 -1.70
C PHE A 127 -7.36 -13.43 -0.25
N ILE A 128 -7.88 -12.32 0.28
CA ILE A 128 -7.68 -11.92 1.69
C ILE A 128 -8.26 -12.98 2.64
N GLU A 129 -9.44 -13.50 2.34
CA GLU A 129 -10.07 -14.58 3.11
C GLU A 129 -9.17 -15.82 3.20
N ASN A 130 -8.78 -16.39 2.05
CA ASN A 130 -7.89 -17.55 2.01
C ASN A 130 -6.57 -17.28 2.74
N ARG A 131 -6.02 -16.07 2.62
CA ARG A 131 -4.76 -15.70 3.26
C ARG A 131 -4.89 -15.64 4.79
N LEU A 132 -6.00 -15.12 5.30
CA LEU A 132 -6.29 -15.12 6.73
C LEU A 132 -6.54 -16.53 7.27
N GLU A 133 -7.23 -17.39 6.51
CA GLU A 133 -7.42 -18.81 6.85
C GLU A 133 -6.09 -19.55 6.91
N ASP A 134 -5.20 -19.37 5.94
CA ASP A 134 -3.87 -19.99 5.93
C ASP A 134 -3.05 -19.61 7.18
N ILE A 135 -3.15 -18.34 7.62
CA ILE A 135 -2.49 -17.86 8.85
C ILE A 135 -3.03 -18.57 10.10
N VAL A 136 -4.34 -18.78 10.15
CA VAL A 136 -5.02 -19.43 11.28
C VAL A 136 -4.71 -20.92 11.33
N GLU A 137 -4.69 -21.60 10.17
CA GLU A 137 -4.53 -23.06 10.09
C GLU A 137 -3.07 -23.56 10.07
N GLU A 138 -2.09 -22.68 10.31
CA GLU A 138 -0.64 -23.00 10.24
C GLU A 138 -0.20 -23.56 8.88
N ARG A 139 -0.93 -23.27 7.81
CA ARG A 139 -0.48 -23.59 6.45
C ARG A 139 0.65 -22.62 6.10
N SER A 140 1.74 -23.17 5.56
CA SER A 140 2.99 -22.47 5.23
C SER A 140 2.82 -20.95 5.00
N LEU A 141 3.25 -20.16 6.00
CA LEU A 141 3.31 -18.69 5.90
C LEU A 141 4.39 -18.21 4.91
N GLU A 142 5.23 -19.11 4.39
CA GLU A 142 6.41 -18.83 3.58
C GLU A 142 6.12 -18.19 2.22
N SER A 143 4.86 -18.19 1.75
CA SER A 143 4.50 -17.67 0.41
C SER A 143 3.97 -16.23 0.40
N GLY A 144 3.93 -15.55 1.55
CA GLY A 144 3.58 -14.13 1.59
C GLY A 144 4.76 -13.27 1.16
N LEU A 145 4.50 -12.19 0.43
CA LEU A 145 5.49 -11.12 0.26
C LEU A 145 5.91 -10.53 1.61
N ILE A 146 5.09 -10.76 2.63
CA ILE A 146 5.28 -10.18 3.93
C ILE A 146 5.09 -11.26 5.04
N THR A 147 6.17 -11.65 5.72
CA THR A 147 6.13 -12.68 6.78
C THR A 147 5.79 -12.07 8.14
N PRO A 148 4.66 -12.42 8.79
CA PRO A 148 4.36 -11.94 10.14
C PRO A 148 5.41 -12.39 11.16
N THR A 149 5.54 -11.62 12.24
CA THR A 149 6.40 -11.99 13.37
C THR A 149 5.87 -13.20 14.11
N ALA A 150 6.71 -13.94 14.82
CA ALA A 150 6.23 -15.02 15.71
C ALA A 150 5.16 -14.51 16.70
N ARG A 151 5.32 -13.28 17.21
CA ARG A 151 4.37 -12.64 18.12
C ARG A 151 3.10 -12.14 17.45
N ASP A 152 3.19 -11.67 16.20
CA ASP A 152 2.04 -11.22 15.42
C ASP A 152 1.23 -12.44 14.97
N THR A 153 1.91 -13.52 14.61
CA THR A 153 1.33 -14.83 14.35
C THR A 153 0.61 -15.37 15.59
N GLU A 154 1.23 -15.30 16.76
CA GLU A 154 0.59 -15.68 18.03
C GLU A 154 -0.68 -14.86 18.31
N ILE A 155 -0.65 -13.55 18.05
CA ILE A 155 -1.84 -12.67 18.21
C ILE A 155 -2.94 -13.07 17.23
N LEU A 156 -2.62 -13.29 15.95
CA LEU A 156 -3.59 -13.72 14.95
C LEU A 156 -4.19 -15.08 15.32
N ARG A 157 -3.37 -16.01 15.81
CA ARG A 157 -3.81 -17.35 16.26
C ARG A 157 -4.70 -17.30 17.49
N ARG A 158 -4.33 -16.50 18.50
CA ARG A 158 -5.19 -16.30 19.69
C ARG A 158 -6.57 -15.75 19.30
N ASN A 159 -6.62 -15.03 18.19
CA ASN A 159 -7.81 -14.43 17.62
C ASN A 159 -8.45 -15.25 16.48
N ALA A 160 -8.03 -16.52 16.28
CA ALA A 160 -8.47 -17.39 15.19
C ALA A 160 -9.99 -17.58 15.12
N ASP A 161 -10.63 -17.94 16.24
CA ASP A 161 -12.08 -18.13 16.33
C ASP A 161 -12.85 -16.89 15.85
N TRP A 162 -12.30 -15.70 16.14
CA TRP A 162 -12.90 -14.44 15.74
C TRP A 162 -12.68 -14.14 14.25
N VAL A 163 -11.48 -14.42 13.73
CA VAL A 163 -11.22 -14.33 12.29
C VAL A 163 -12.21 -15.23 11.54
N GLU A 164 -12.31 -16.50 11.92
CA GLU A 164 -13.23 -17.46 11.31
C GLU A 164 -14.69 -17.03 11.43
N LYS A 165 -15.13 -16.59 12.61
CA LYS A 165 -16.48 -16.07 12.83
C LYS A 165 -16.76 -14.86 11.94
N THR A 166 -15.79 -13.97 11.77
CA THR A 166 -15.93 -12.78 10.91
C THR A 166 -16.07 -13.16 9.45
N LEU A 167 -15.22 -14.07 8.96
CA LEU A 167 -15.29 -14.58 7.59
C LEU A 167 -16.66 -15.20 7.29
N ARG A 168 -17.21 -15.99 8.22
CA ARG A 168 -18.55 -16.59 8.10
C ARG A 168 -19.69 -15.58 8.15
N MET A 169 -19.59 -14.55 8.98
CA MET A 169 -20.68 -13.57 9.23
C MET A 169 -20.64 -12.33 8.32
N ARG A 170 -19.63 -12.18 7.46
CA ARG A 170 -19.42 -10.93 6.70
C ARG A 170 -20.49 -10.63 5.66
N ASP A 171 -21.32 -11.59 5.25
CA ASP A 171 -22.44 -11.40 4.30
C ASP A 171 -22.01 -10.64 3.02
N GLN A 172 -21.00 -11.17 2.32
CA GLN A 172 -20.39 -10.56 1.13
C GLN A 172 -19.79 -9.15 1.31
N LYS A 173 -19.74 -8.61 2.54
CA LYS A 173 -19.04 -7.36 2.81
C LYS A 173 -17.53 -7.55 2.66
N ALA A 174 -16.87 -6.45 2.32
CA ALA A 174 -15.43 -6.42 2.18
C ALA A 174 -14.72 -6.65 3.52
N LEU A 175 -13.49 -7.15 3.43
CA LEU A 175 -12.63 -7.40 4.59
C LEU A 175 -11.81 -6.15 4.91
N THR A 176 -12.33 -5.35 5.83
CA THR A 176 -11.68 -4.22 6.51
C THR A 176 -11.75 -4.45 8.01
N PHE A 177 -10.95 -3.75 8.81
CA PHE A 177 -10.98 -3.92 10.27
C PHE A 177 -12.37 -3.62 10.87
N GLU A 178 -13.15 -2.72 10.26
CA GLU A 178 -14.53 -2.45 10.72
C GLU A 178 -15.44 -3.70 10.68
N THR A 179 -15.22 -4.61 9.72
CA THR A 179 -15.99 -5.86 9.61
C THR A 179 -15.70 -6.78 10.80
N PHE A 180 -14.44 -6.78 11.24
CA PHE A 180 -13.95 -7.51 12.40
C PHE A 180 -14.44 -6.88 13.72
N ASP A 181 -14.34 -5.54 13.83
CA ASP A 181 -14.82 -4.74 14.97
C ASP A 181 -16.25 -5.14 15.40
N ARG A 182 -17.15 -5.23 14.41
CA ARG A 182 -18.56 -5.59 14.58
C ARG A 182 -18.78 -6.99 15.20
N VAL A 183 -17.90 -7.94 14.93
CA VAL A 183 -18.12 -9.36 15.24
C VAL A 183 -17.62 -9.75 16.63
N ALA A 184 -16.60 -9.07 17.17
CA ALA A 184 -16.08 -9.42 18.50
C ALA A 184 -17.01 -8.97 19.63
N GLY A 185 -17.77 -7.89 19.46
CA GLY A 185 -18.71 -7.41 20.48
C GLY A 185 -18.04 -6.93 21.77
N HIS A 186 -16.73 -6.63 21.75
CA HIS A 186 -15.95 -6.06 22.85
C HIS A 186 -14.90 -5.07 22.34
N ALA A 187 -14.34 -4.24 23.22
CA ALA A 187 -13.24 -3.33 22.88
C ALA A 187 -11.93 -4.11 22.64
N TYR A 188 -11.09 -3.61 21.73
CA TYR A 188 -9.84 -4.27 21.34
C TYR A 188 -8.63 -3.73 22.12
N ASP A 189 -7.65 -4.61 22.31
CA ASP A 189 -6.28 -4.15 22.53
C ASP A 189 -5.80 -3.48 21.23
N ALA A 190 -5.30 -2.24 21.34
CA ALA A 190 -4.76 -1.48 20.21
C ALA A 190 -3.68 -2.27 19.44
N ARG A 191 -2.98 -3.18 20.12
CA ARG A 191 -2.01 -4.08 19.52
C ARG A 191 -2.67 -5.11 18.58
N ASP A 192 -3.75 -5.74 19.02
CA ASP A 192 -4.46 -6.76 18.25
C ASP A 192 -5.09 -6.14 17.00
N GLU A 193 -5.67 -4.94 17.15
CA GLU A 193 -6.12 -4.11 16.03
C GLU A 193 -4.98 -3.84 15.04
N GLY A 194 -3.84 -3.34 15.53
CA GLY A 194 -2.70 -3.04 14.68
C GLY A 194 -2.19 -4.26 13.91
N VAL A 195 -2.15 -5.44 14.55
CA VAL A 195 -1.74 -6.70 13.89
C VAL A 195 -2.70 -7.08 12.77
N LEU A 196 -4.01 -7.04 13.03
CA LEU A 196 -5.01 -7.41 12.03
C LEU A 196 -5.02 -6.45 10.84
N ARG A 197 -4.96 -5.14 11.08
CA ARG A 197 -4.89 -4.12 10.01
C ARG A 197 -3.66 -4.32 9.11
N ARG A 198 -2.50 -4.68 9.70
CA ARG A 198 -1.30 -5.04 8.93
C ARG A 198 -1.50 -6.32 8.12
N ALA A 199 -2.11 -7.36 8.68
CA ALA A 199 -2.41 -8.60 7.96
C ALA A 199 -3.37 -8.39 6.78
N LEU A 200 -4.40 -7.56 6.95
CA LEU A 200 -5.32 -7.18 5.85
C LEU A 200 -4.59 -6.43 4.74
N THR A 201 -3.71 -5.48 5.11
CA THR A 201 -2.89 -4.75 4.15
C THR A 201 -1.92 -5.69 3.43
N GLU A 202 -1.33 -6.66 4.14
CA GLU A 202 -0.45 -7.68 3.56
C GLU A 202 -1.12 -8.48 2.47
N ALA A 203 -2.28 -9.04 2.79
CA ALA A 203 -3.00 -9.86 1.86
C ALA A 203 -3.45 -9.05 0.64
N TYR A 204 -3.90 -7.81 0.86
CA TYR A 204 -4.27 -6.89 -0.20
C TYR A 204 -3.09 -6.61 -1.16
N VAL A 205 -1.94 -6.20 -0.65
CA VAL A 205 -0.76 -5.89 -1.49
C VAL A 205 -0.26 -7.15 -2.20
N THR A 206 -0.19 -8.27 -1.49
CA THR A 206 0.28 -9.55 -2.04
C THR A 206 -0.61 -10.01 -3.19
N GLY A 207 -1.93 -9.88 -3.07
CA GLY A 207 -2.87 -10.24 -4.13
C GLY A 207 -2.56 -9.48 -5.43
N TYR A 208 -2.40 -8.16 -5.35
CA TYR A 208 -2.13 -7.33 -6.54
C TYR A 208 -0.75 -7.57 -7.13
N MET A 209 0.28 -7.74 -6.30
CA MET A 209 1.62 -8.06 -6.80
C MET A 209 1.66 -9.43 -7.49
N ARG A 210 0.95 -10.42 -6.94
CA ARG A 210 0.88 -11.76 -7.50
C ARG A 210 0.09 -11.80 -8.80
N ASP A 211 -1.08 -11.18 -8.84
CA ASP A 211 -1.98 -11.20 -10.01
C ASP A 211 -1.36 -10.54 -11.23
N TYR A 212 -0.52 -9.52 -11.02
CA TYR A 212 0.06 -8.73 -12.09
C TYR A 212 1.58 -8.90 -12.26
N ASP A 213 2.20 -9.85 -11.55
CA ASP A 213 3.66 -10.03 -11.50
C ASP A 213 4.40 -8.69 -11.34
N ALA A 214 3.95 -7.90 -10.37
CA ALA A 214 4.38 -6.52 -10.19
C ALA A 214 5.40 -6.37 -9.06
N ASP A 215 6.30 -5.40 -9.21
CA ASP A 215 7.03 -4.86 -8.06
C ASP A 215 6.16 -3.80 -7.35
N CYS A 216 6.43 -3.52 -6.08
CA CYS A 216 5.64 -2.56 -5.29
C CYS A 216 6.50 -1.39 -4.82
N ILE A 217 5.93 -0.19 -4.89
CA ILE A 217 6.50 1.03 -4.31
C ILE A 217 5.50 1.61 -3.32
N TRP A 218 6.00 2.05 -2.17
CA TRP A 218 5.25 2.87 -1.22
C TRP A 218 6.06 4.12 -0.83
N GLY A 219 5.34 5.14 -0.35
CA GLY A 219 5.90 6.48 -0.06
C GLY A 219 6.13 6.78 1.43
N TYR A 220 6.67 5.84 2.20
CA TYR A 220 7.00 6.07 3.61
C TYR A 220 8.50 6.03 3.83
N VAL A 221 9.02 7.10 4.43
CA VAL A 221 10.41 7.20 4.89
C VAL A 221 10.51 6.59 6.29
N GLY A 222 11.54 5.77 6.53
CA GLY A 222 11.79 5.13 7.84
C GLY A 222 10.94 3.89 8.12
N LEU A 223 10.07 3.47 7.20
CA LEU A 223 9.47 2.14 7.18
C LEU A 223 10.31 1.26 6.25
N GLU A 224 11.51 0.88 6.71
CA GLU A 224 12.34 -0.12 6.00
C GLU A 224 11.69 -1.50 6.09
N HIS A 225 10.96 -1.75 7.16
CA HIS A 225 10.08 -2.88 7.31
C HIS A 225 8.83 -2.32 7.99
N VAL A 226 7.65 -2.91 7.77
CA VAL A 226 6.53 -2.66 8.71
C VAL A 226 6.85 -3.44 9.99
N GLU A 227 7.96 -3.07 10.64
CA GLU A 227 8.68 -3.67 11.77
C GLU A 227 8.82 -5.20 11.83
N ARG A 228 8.43 -5.96 10.81
CA ARG A 228 8.73 -7.37 10.46
C ARG A 228 7.70 -7.83 9.42
N PHE A 229 7.69 -7.07 8.35
CA PHE A 229 6.81 -7.33 7.25
C PHE A 229 7.57 -6.75 6.05
N PRO A 230 8.34 -7.57 5.31
CA PRO A 230 9.18 -7.12 4.23
C PRO A 230 8.34 -6.83 3.00
N LEU A 231 7.60 -5.72 3.01
CA LEU A 231 7.41 -5.07 1.72
C LEU A 231 8.82 -4.69 1.21
N LEU A 232 9.05 -4.69 -0.10
CA LEU A 232 10.33 -4.34 -0.72
C LEU A 232 10.77 -2.89 -0.42
N SER A 233 11.58 -2.72 0.61
CA SER A 233 12.25 -1.46 0.95
C SER A 233 13.60 -1.41 0.27
N SER A 234 13.65 -0.90 -0.95
CA SER A 234 14.96 -0.48 -1.51
C SER A 234 14.89 0.41 -2.74
N LEU A 235 13.78 0.44 -3.47
CA LEU A 235 13.70 1.22 -4.72
C LEU A 235 13.45 2.72 -4.50
N SER A 236 12.82 3.15 -3.40
CA SER A 236 12.39 4.56 -3.26
C SER A 236 13.48 5.53 -2.81
N LEU A 237 14.35 5.14 -1.88
CA LEU A 237 15.35 6.06 -1.31
C LEU A 237 16.73 5.91 -1.98
N ARG A 238 17.18 4.67 -2.18
CA ARG A 238 18.51 4.38 -2.70
C ARG A 238 18.62 4.71 -4.19
N LEU A 239 17.61 4.35 -5.00
CA LEU A 239 17.58 4.70 -6.42
C LEU A 239 17.38 6.21 -6.63
N ALA A 240 16.55 6.87 -5.82
CA ALA A 240 16.37 8.32 -5.90
C ALA A 240 17.65 9.07 -5.51
N LEU A 241 18.37 8.61 -4.48
CA LEU A 241 19.69 9.13 -4.09
C LEU A 241 20.74 8.88 -5.18
N GLU A 242 20.84 7.65 -5.70
CA GLU A 242 21.81 7.31 -6.74
C GLU A 242 21.57 8.10 -8.03
N VAL A 243 20.31 8.28 -8.45
CA VAL A 243 19.96 9.10 -9.62
C VAL A 243 20.19 10.59 -9.35
N ALA A 244 19.88 11.10 -8.16
CA ALA A 244 20.19 12.49 -7.80
C ALA A 244 21.71 12.75 -7.79
N LEU A 245 22.50 11.80 -7.28
CA LEU A 245 23.97 11.85 -7.26
C LEU A 245 24.56 11.72 -8.66
N LEU A 246 24.00 10.86 -9.53
CA LEU A 246 24.38 10.73 -10.93
C LEU A 246 24.06 12.00 -11.73
N ARG A 247 22.86 12.58 -11.56
CA ARG A 247 22.45 13.82 -12.26
C ARG A 247 23.26 15.05 -11.84
N LYS A 248 23.78 15.09 -10.60
CA LYS A 248 24.70 16.14 -10.15
C LYS A 248 26.17 15.89 -10.52
N GLY A 249 26.49 14.74 -11.13
CA GLY A 249 27.85 14.36 -11.52
C GLY A 249 28.75 13.95 -10.35
N TRP A 250 28.16 13.55 -9.21
CA TRP A 250 28.88 13.24 -7.97
C TRP A 250 29.28 11.76 -7.86
N LEU A 251 28.70 10.90 -8.69
CA LEU A 251 29.19 9.54 -8.95
C LEU A 251 29.95 9.56 -10.28
N ARG A 252 31.27 9.74 -10.21
CA ARG A 252 32.17 9.40 -11.33
C ARG A 252 32.83 8.06 -11.06
N ASP A 253 32.59 7.14 -11.98
CA ASP A 253 33.25 5.87 -12.25
C ASP A 253 33.47 4.87 -11.09
N SER A 254 32.90 3.70 -11.33
CA SER A 254 32.90 2.48 -10.54
C SER A 254 34.28 1.83 -10.43
N SER A 255 35.12 2.28 -9.50
CA SER A 255 36.33 1.53 -9.10
C SER A 255 36.70 1.60 -7.61
N ARG A 256 35.87 2.19 -6.75
CA ARG A 256 36.13 2.23 -5.30
C ARG A 256 34.85 2.02 -4.48
N GLU A 257 34.43 0.76 -4.36
CA GLU A 257 33.29 0.32 -3.54
C GLU A 257 33.47 0.49 -2.01
N SER A 258 34.56 1.10 -1.51
CA SER A 258 34.83 1.15 -0.06
C SER A 258 34.66 2.52 0.62
N SER A 259 34.21 3.57 -0.07
CA SER A 259 34.27 4.93 0.50
C SER A 259 32.95 5.53 1.00
N VAL A 260 31.78 5.00 0.62
CA VAL A 260 30.50 5.68 0.94
C VAL A 260 30.04 5.41 2.39
N VAL A 261 30.41 4.27 2.97
CA VAL A 261 30.16 3.98 4.40
C VAL A 261 31.08 4.81 5.31
N ALA A 262 32.25 5.25 4.82
CA ALA A 262 33.20 6.04 5.61
C ALA A 262 32.75 7.49 5.83
N VAL A 263 32.04 8.10 4.87
CA VAL A 263 31.63 9.52 4.97
C VAL A 263 30.51 9.73 6.00
N LEU A 264 29.71 8.70 6.31
CA LEU A 264 28.67 8.80 7.35
C LEU A 264 29.21 8.57 8.77
N HIS A 265 30.42 8.03 8.93
CA HIS A 265 31.04 7.85 10.26
C HIS A 265 31.91 9.04 10.71
N GLU A 266 32.29 9.95 9.81
CA GLU A 266 33.19 11.08 10.10
C GLU A 266 32.47 12.42 10.42
N GLN A 267 31.13 12.46 10.47
CA GLN A 267 30.38 13.70 10.78
C GLN A 267 29.74 13.75 12.17
N THR A 268 30.07 12.83 13.06
CA THR A 268 29.88 13.03 14.50
C THR A 268 31.21 13.46 15.11
N ASP A 269 31.41 14.77 15.23
CA ASP A 269 32.43 15.32 16.12
C ASP A 269 31.99 15.05 17.57
N PRO A 270 32.75 14.29 18.37
CA PRO A 270 32.40 14.00 19.77
C PRO A 270 32.59 15.20 20.71
N ALA A 271 32.97 16.38 20.22
CA ALA A 271 33.33 17.54 21.04
C ALA A 271 32.19 18.56 21.33
N GLU A 272 30.94 18.29 20.94
CA GLU A 272 29.78 19.13 21.31
C GLU A 272 28.73 18.36 22.12
N LEU A 273 29.16 17.73 23.22
CA LEU A 273 28.31 17.33 24.36
C LEU A 273 28.88 17.89 25.67
#